data_AF-A0A3E3DKN7-F1
#
_entry.id   AF-A0A3E3DKN7-F1
#
_cell.length_a   1.000
_cell.length_b   1.000
_cell.length_c   1.000
_cell.angle_alpha   90.00
_cell.angle_beta   90.00
_cell.angle_gamma   90.00
#
_symmetry.space_group_name_H-M   'P 1'
#
loop_
_entity.id
_entity.type
_entity.pdbx_description
1 polymer ?
#
loop_
_entity_poly.entity_id
_entity_poly.type
_entity_poly.pdbx_seq_one_letter_code
_entity_poly.pdbx_strand_id
1 'polypeptide(L)'
;MAEALAGILTFSDKLIDEAYKRQIKEEMQMTQIGQMLIDEGMENGMEKGIQALIEDNREDGVSDERIIEKLQKRFSMDRGKAESYLERFTQK
;
A
#
# COMPACT_ATOMS: atom_id res chain seq x y z
N MET A 1 -0.19 22.95 -14.73
CA MET A 1 -0.88 21.87 -15.48
C MET A 1 -1.35 20.76 -14.54
N ALA A 2 -0.48 20.17 -13.71
CA ALA A 2 -0.87 19.13 -12.75
C ALA A 2 -1.94 19.58 -11.74
N GLU A 3 -1.84 20.81 -11.22
CA GLU A 3 -2.81 21.38 -10.25
C GLU A 3 -4.20 21.59 -10.85
N ALA A 4 -4.29 22.01 -12.12
CA ALA A 4 -5.56 22.16 -12.83
C ALA A 4 -6.24 20.80 -13.06
N LEU A 5 -5.46 19.78 -13.40
CA LEU A 5 -5.95 18.40 -13.55
C LEU A 5 -6.46 17.83 -12.23
N ALA A 6 -5.73 18.03 -11.13
CA ALA A 6 -6.15 17.60 -9.78
C ALA A 6 -7.46 18.27 -9.34
N GLY A 7 -7.62 19.56 -9.64
CA GLY A 7 -8.85 20.31 -9.38
C GLY A 7 -10.05 19.79 -10.17
N ILE A 8 -9.88 19.49 -11.46
CA ILE A 8 -10.93 18.90 -12.30
C ILE A 8 -11.35 17.54 -11.73
N LEU A 9 -10.40 16.65 -11.44
CA LEU A 9 -10.69 15.31 -10.92
C LEU A 9 -11.43 15.35 -9.58
N THR A 10 -11.00 16.20 -8.65
CA THR A 10 -11.63 16.34 -7.32
C THR A 10 -13.06 16.88 -7.43
N PHE A 11 -13.32 17.75 -8.39
CA PHE A 11 -14.67 18.27 -8.63
C PHE A 11 -15.56 17.20 -9.30
N SER A 12 -15.02 16.49 -10.28
CA SER A 12 -15.69 15.40 -10.98
C SER A 12 -16.14 14.29 -10.02
N ASP A 13 -15.35 13.93 -8.99
CA ASP A 13 -15.75 12.92 -7.98
C ASP A 13 -17.06 13.22 -7.25
N LYS A 14 -17.45 14.50 -7.14
CA LYS A 14 -18.71 14.94 -6.53
C LYS A 14 -19.91 14.89 -7.47
N LEU A 15 -19.67 14.85 -8.78
CA LEU A 15 -20.69 14.86 -9.82
C LEU A 15 -20.88 13.50 -10.50
N ILE A 16 -19.89 12.64 -10.40
CA ILE A 16 -19.86 11.32 -11.02
C ILE A 16 -20.60 10.30 -10.15
N ASP A 17 -21.54 9.57 -10.76
CA ASP A 17 -22.20 8.43 -10.14
C ASP A 17 -21.33 7.16 -10.12
N GLU A 18 -21.72 6.16 -9.31
CA GLU A 18 -20.96 4.91 -9.14
C GLU A 18 -20.89 4.03 -10.40
N ALA A 19 -21.73 4.26 -11.41
CA ALA A 19 -21.63 3.55 -12.68
C ALA A 19 -20.50 4.15 -13.54
N TYR A 20 -20.44 5.47 -13.61
CA TYR A 20 -19.41 6.18 -14.36
C TYR A 20 -18.03 6.11 -13.68
N LYS A 21 -17.94 6.07 -12.34
CA LYS A 21 -16.67 5.76 -11.64
C LYS A 21 -16.12 4.39 -12.05
N ARG A 22 -16.99 3.39 -12.17
CA ARG A 22 -16.60 2.04 -12.58
C ARG A 22 -16.04 2.03 -14.00
N GLN A 23 -16.71 2.72 -14.92
CA GLN A 23 -16.22 2.84 -16.30
C GLN A 23 -14.85 3.52 -16.35
N ILE A 24 -14.67 4.64 -15.64
CA ILE A 24 -13.35 5.32 -15.57
C ILE A 24 -12.30 4.37 -15.01
N LYS A 25 -12.61 3.62 -13.95
CA LYS A 25 -11.66 2.68 -13.35
C LYS A 25 -11.26 1.58 -14.33
N GLU A 26 -12.21 1.02 -15.07
CA GLU A 26 -11.96 0.00 -16.10
C GLU A 26 -11.08 0.57 -17.22
N GLU A 27 -11.38 1.77 -17.71
CA GLU A 27 -10.57 2.45 -18.72
C GLU A 27 -9.16 2.76 -18.22
N MET A 28 -9.02 3.29 -17.00
CA MET A 28 -7.74 3.59 -16.38
C MET A 28 -6.88 2.34 -16.19
N GLN A 29 -7.48 1.22 -15.75
CA GLN A 29 -6.78 -0.06 -15.59
C GLN A 29 -6.10 -0.55 -16.87
N MET A 30 -6.61 -0.17 -18.05
CA MET A 30 -6.00 -0.52 -19.33
C MET A 30 -4.81 0.37 -19.73
N THR A 31 -4.58 1.47 -19.00
CA THR A 31 -3.52 2.44 -19.30
C THR A 31 -2.26 2.19 -18.47
N GLN A 32 -1.10 2.61 -18.99
CA GLN A 32 0.17 2.55 -18.25
C GLN A 32 0.11 3.38 -16.96
N ILE A 33 -0.48 4.57 -17.00
CA ILE A 33 -0.61 5.44 -15.81
C ILE A 33 -1.51 4.78 -14.77
N GLY A 34 -2.61 4.15 -15.16
CA GLY A 34 -3.48 3.45 -14.22
C GLY A 34 -2.80 2.24 -13.59
N GLN A 35 -1.99 1.49 -14.35
CA GLN A 35 -1.20 0.40 -13.78
C GLN A 35 -0.17 0.93 -12.77
N MET A 36 0.54 2.02 -13.09
CA MET A 36 1.48 2.65 -12.15
C MET A 36 0.80 3.06 -10.83
N LEU A 37 -0.39 3.65 -10.89
CA LEU A 37 -1.16 4.05 -9.70
C LEU A 37 -1.63 2.84 -8.88
N ILE A 38 -1.98 1.74 -9.55
CA ILE A 38 -2.37 0.48 -8.88
C ILE A 38 -1.15 -0.13 -8.18
N ASP A 39 0.00 -0.18 -8.85
CA ASP A 39 1.23 -0.75 -8.30
C ASP A 39 1.70 0.07 -7.08
N GLU A 40 1.72 1.39 -7.19
CA GLU A 40 2.05 2.30 -6.09
C GLU A 40 1.05 2.15 -4.92
N GLY A 41 -0.24 2.01 -5.22
CA GLY A 41 -1.26 1.75 -4.21
C GLY A 41 -1.08 0.40 -3.49
N MET A 42 -0.73 -0.64 -4.23
CA MET A 42 -0.43 -1.97 -3.71
C MET A 42 0.82 -1.97 -2.84
N GLU A 43 1.89 -1.30 -3.26
CA GLU A 43 3.13 -1.16 -2.49
C GLU A 43 2.89 -0.41 -1.18
N ASN A 44 2.20 0.73 -1.24
CA ASN A 44 1.81 1.49 -0.05
C ASN A 44 0.92 0.68 0.91
N GLY A 45 -0.03 -0.09 0.37
CA GLY A 45 -0.90 -0.96 1.17
C GLY A 45 -0.12 -2.08 1.86
N MET A 46 0.80 -2.73 1.14
CA MET A 46 1.69 -3.74 1.68
C MET A 46 2.56 -3.18 2.80
N GLU A 47 3.17 -2.01 2.59
CA GLU A 47 4.02 -1.35 3.57
C GLU A 47 3.28 -1.04 4.87
N LYS A 48 2.07 -0.46 4.78
CA LYS A 48 1.22 -0.22 5.95
C LYS A 48 0.83 -1.51 6.68
N GLY A 49 0.53 -2.58 5.93
CA GLY A 49 0.22 -3.88 6.50
C GLY A 49 1.40 -4.51 7.24
N ILE A 50 2.63 -4.34 6.72
CA ILE A 50 3.86 -4.79 7.38
C ILE A 50 4.10 -4.00 8.67
N GLN A 51 3.99 -2.67 8.61
CA GLN A 51 4.16 -1.80 9.77
C GLN A 51 3.19 -2.20 10.91
N ALA A 52 1.89 -2.29 10.59
CA ALA A 52 0.88 -2.66 11.57
C ALA A 52 1.15 -4.03 12.21
N LEU A 53 1.62 -5.02 11.42
CA LEU A 53 1.99 -6.33 11.96
C LEU A 53 3.18 -6.25 12.91
N ILE A 54 4.20 -5.48 12.57
CA ILE A 54 5.40 -5.31 13.41
C ILE A 54 5.02 -4.62 14.72
N GLU A 55 4.30 -3.50 14.66
CA GLU A 55 3.88 -2.73 15.83
C GLU A 55 3.03 -3.57 16.79
N ASP A 56 2.00 -4.24 16.29
CA ASP A 56 1.13 -5.14 17.07
C ASP A 56 1.91 -6.25 17.77
N ASN A 57 2.84 -6.90 17.05
CA ASN A 57 3.65 -7.97 17.64
C ASN A 57 4.67 -7.45 18.65
N ARG A 58 5.17 -6.23 18.49
CA ARG A 58 6.06 -5.58 19.46
C ARG A 58 5.30 -5.18 20.72
N GLU A 59 4.07 -4.67 20.59
CA GLU A 59 3.19 -4.38 21.72
C GLU A 59 2.89 -5.64 22.54
N ASP A 60 2.70 -6.78 21.87
CA ASP A 60 2.51 -8.09 22.49
C ASP A 60 3.79 -8.73 23.04
N GLY A 61 4.95 -8.09 22.89
CA GLY A 61 6.24 -8.61 23.36
C GLY A 61 6.75 -9.84 22.60
N VAL A 62 6.30 -10.04 21.36
CA VAL A 62 6.76 -11.12 20.48
C VAL A 62 8.22 -10.90 20.09
N SER A 63 9.02 -11.97 20.06
CA SER A 63 10.42 -11.89 19.68
C SER A 63 10.62 -11.50 18.21
N ASP A 64 11.70 -10.76 17.94
CA ASP A 64 12.06 -10.30 16.60
C ASP A 64 12.16 -11.46 15.59
N GLU A 65 12.74 -12.61 16.00
CA GLU A 65 12.81 -13.82 15.17
C GLU A 65 11.42 -14.31 14.73
N ARG A 66 10.44 -14.28 15.64
CA ARG A 66 9.07 -14.71 15.35
C ARG A 66 8.33 -13.70 14.47
N ILE A 67 8.64 -12.42 14.60
CA ILE A 67 8.12 -11.36 13.71
C ILE A 67 8.66 -11.56 12.30
N ILE A 68 9.97 -11.81 12.15
CA ILE A 68 10.61 -12.10 10.86
C ILE A 68 9.95 -13.31 10.19
N GLU A 69 9.76 -14.42 10.90
CA GLU A 69 9.06 -15.60 10.35
C GLU A 69 7.63 -15.27 9.86
N LYS A 70 6.89 -14.46 10.62
CA LYS A 70 5.54 -14.02 10.25
C LYS A 70 5.56 -13.16 8.99
N LEU A 71 6.53 -12.24 8.87
CA LEU A 71 6.70 -11.38 7.70
C LEU A 71 7.00 -12.21 6.45
N GLN A 72 7.99 -13.11 6.52
CA GLN A 72 8.34 -14.00 5.42
C GLN A 72 7.13 -14.83 4.97
N LYS A 73 6.37 -15.40 5.92
CA LYS A 73 5.21 -16.25 5.61
C LYS A 73 4.03 -15.47 5.03
N ARG A 74 3.70 -14.29 5.56
CA ARG A 74 2.48 -13.56 5.19
C ARG A 74 2.65 -12.69 3.96
N PHE A 75 3.85 -12.20 3.70
CA PHE A 75 4.15 -11.32 2.58
C PHE A 75 5.06 -11.96 1.53
N SER A 76 5.35 -13.26 1.67
CA SER A 76 6.17 -14.02 0.72
C SER A 76 7.51 -13.35 0.41
N MET A 77 8.19 -12.85 1.45
CA MET A 77 9.46 -12.16 1.34
C MET A 77 10.62 -12.96 1.93
N ASP A 78 11.83 -12.67 1.49
CA ASP A 78 13.04 -13.26 2.05
C ASP A 78 13.38 -12.65 3.43
N ARG A 79 14.34 -13.30 4.11
CA ARG A 79 14.74 -12.92 5.46
C ARG A 79 15.34 -11.52 5.51
N GLY A 80 16.21 -11.16 4.57
CA GLY A 80 16.87 -9.86 4.56
C GLY A 80 15.88 -8.72 4.37
N LYS A 81 14.86 -8.92 3.51
CA LYS A 81 13.77 -7.95 3.35
C LYS A 81 12.93 -7.83 4.62
N ALA A 82 12.62 -8.94 5.28
CA ALA A 82 11.87 -8.93 6.54
C ALA A 82 12.66 -8.23 7.68
N GLU A 83 13.95 -8.51 7.80
CA GLU A 83 14.86 -7.84 8.75
C GLU A 83 14.92 -6.33 8.49
N SER A 84 15.05 -5.91 7.23
CA SER A 84 15.08 -4.49 6.86
C SER A 84 13.79 -3.76 7.26
N TYR A 85 12.61 -4.37 7.06
CA TYR A 85 11.35 -3.78 7.52
C TYR A 85 11.27 -3.72 9.05
N LEU A 86 11.67 -4.79 9.74
CA LEU A 86 11.68 -4.82 11.20
C LEU A 86 12.57 -3.72 11.75
N GLU A 87 13.80 -3.59 11.24
CA GLU A 87 14.73 -2.52 11.63
C GLU A 87 14.13 -1.13 11.37
N ARG A 88 13.63 -0.89 10.15
CA ARG A 88 13.08 0.42 9.75
C ARG A 88 11.93 0.88 10.64
N PHE A 89 11.06 -0.04 11.07
CA PHE A 89 9.88 0.28 11.88
C PHE A 89 10.10 0.15 13.39
N THR A 90 11.28 -0.29 13.83
CA THR A 90 11.64 -0.37 15.26
C THR A 90 12.68 0.68 15.67
N GLN A 91 13.42 1.27 14.73
CA GLN A 91 14.22 2.47 14.99
C GLN A 91 13.30 3.67 15.25
N LYS A 92 13.19 4.07 16.52
CA LYS A 92 12.64 5.37 16.96
C LYS A 92 13.77 6.28 17.42
#